data_AF-A0A0L6VNH7-F1
#
_entry.id   AF-A0A0L6VNH7-F1
#
_cell.length_a   1.000
_cell.length_b   1.000
_cell.length_c   1.000
_cell.angle_alpha   90.00
_cell.angle_beta   90.00
_cell.angle_gamma   90.00
#
_symmetry.space_group_name_H-M   'P 1'
#
loop_
_entity.id
_entity.type
_entity.pdbx_description
1 polymer ?
#
loop_
_entity_poly.entity_id
_entity_poly.type
_entity_poly.pdbx_seq_one_letter_code
_entity_poly.pdbx_strand_id
1 'polypeptide(L)' 'HLCIDDPERSQKKHFLDVINLTYKRHTTDNIFSAIKYLLRSKNFGFDQICAVVTDSPFNMAELWVIYQYL' A
#
# COMPACT_ATOMS: atom_id res chain seq x y z
N HIS A 1 1.64 14.35 -11.42
CA HIS A 1 2.85 13.51 -11.43
C HIS A 1 3.74 14.03 -10.31
N LEU A 2 3.68 13.42 -9.11
CA LEU A 2 4.64 13.74 -8.05
C LEU A 2 5.93 13.01 -8.41
N CYS A 3 7.06 13.70 -8.52
CA CYS A 3 8.37 13.07 -8.62
C CYS A 3 8.98 13.07 -7.22
N ILE A 4 9.25 11.88 -6.68
CA ILE A 4 10.11 11.74 -5.49
C ILE A 4 11.49 11.40 -6.05
N ASP A 5 12.33 12.41 -6.18
CA ASP A 5 13.71 12.22 -6.65
C ASP A 5 14.53 11.56 -5.53
N ASP A 6 15.02 10.36 -5.79
CA ASP A 6 15.95 9.64 -4.91
C ASP A 6 17.32 9.58 -5.62
N PRO A 7 18.31 10.36 -5.18
CA PRO A 7 19.55 10.57 -5.94
C PRO A 7 20.47 9.34 -6.00
N GLU A 8 20.23 8.26 -5.24
CA GLU A 8 21.16 7.13 -5.14
C GLU A 8 20.75 5.87 -5.93
N ARG A 9 19.58 5.83 -6.56
CA ARG A 9 19.18 4.72 -7.44
C ARG A 9 18.42 5.22 -8.66
N SER A 10 18.88 4.85 -9.85
CA SER A 10 18.18 5.00 -11.14
C SER A 10 16.88 4.18 -11.26
N GLN A 11 16.30 3.72 -10.15
CA GLN A 11 14.97 3.11 -10.12
C GLN A 11 13.93 4.23 -10.06
N LYS A 12 13.27 4.49 -11.18
CA LYS A 12 12.10 5.37 -11.23
C LYS A 12 11.03 4.81 -10.28
N LYS A 13 10.73 5.56 -9.22
CA LYS A 13 9.58 5.28 -8.36
C LYS A 13 8.32 5.71 -9.10
N HIS A 14 7.39 4.80 -9.29
CA HIS A 14 6.12 5.06 -9.95
C HIS A 14 5.01 5.21 -8.91
N PHE A 15 4.26 6.32 -8.97
CA PHE A 15 3.01 6.45 -8.23
C PHE A 15 1.94 5.61 -8.91
N LEU A 16 1.43 4.61 -8.20
CA LEU A 16 0.38 3.73 -8.73
C LEU A 16 -1.00 4.39 -8.66
N ASP A 17 -1.36 4.95 -7.49
CA ASP A 17 -2.64 5.59 -7.28
C ASP A 17 -2.71 6.37 -5.94
N VAL A 18 -3.79 7.14 -5.75
CA VAL A 18 -4.14 7.82 -4.49
C VAL A 18 -5.52 7.36 -4.04
N ILE A 19 -5.59 6.75 -2.85
CA ILE A 19 -6.85 6.23 -2.29
C ILE A 19 -7.40 7.21 -1.27
N ASN A 20 -8.61 7.72 -1.51
CA ASN A 20 -9.34 8.49 -0.51
C ASN A 20 -10.11 7.56 0.44
N LEU A 21 -9.63 7.45 1.68
CA LEU A 21 -10.27 6.65 2.73
C LEU A 21 -11.23 7.45 3.61
N THR A 22 -11.43 8.76 3.39
CA THR A 22 -12.18 9.67 4.29
C THR A 22 -13.62 9.22 4.59
N TYR A 23 -14.28 8.54 3.63
CA TYR A 23 -15.63 8.00 3.82
C TYR A 23 -15.68 6.68 4.62
N LYS A 24 -14.52 6.08 4.90
CA LYS A 24 -14.38 4.86 5.70
C LYS A 24 -13.57 5.18 6.96
N ARG A 25 -13.83 4.47 8.07
CA ARG A 25 -12.92 4.56 9.22
C ARG A 25 -11.55 4.05 8.80
N HIS A 26 -10.48 4.71 9.27
CA HIS A 26 -9.09 4.33 9.00
C HIS A 26 -8.68 3.09 9.82
N THR A 27 -9.44 2.00 9.67
CA THR A 27 -9.13 0.69 10.25
C THR A 27 -8.26 -0.09 9.27
N THR A 28 -7.46 -1.01 9.80
CA THR A 28 -6.60 -1.90 9.01
C THR A 28 -7.38 -2.66 7.95
N ASP A 29 -8.58 -3.17 8.26
CA ASP A 29 -9.44 -3.87 7.29
C ASP A 29 -9.83 -3.00 6.09
N ASN A 30 -10.14 -1.73 6.33
CA ASN A 30 -10.54 -0.80 5.27
C ASN A 30 -9.35 -0.42 4.40
N ILE A 31 -8.18 -0.20 5.02
CA ILE A 31 -6.92 0.07 4.32
C ILE A 31 -6.55 -1.15 3.46
N PHE A 32 -6.55 -2.35 4.05
CA PHE A 32 -6.21 -3.59 3.38
C PHE A 32 -7.16 -3.88 2.22
N SER A 33 -8.48 -3.74 2.43
CA SER A 33 -9.48 -3.93 1.37
C SER A 33 -9.30 -2.95 0.22
N ALA A 34 -8.95 -1.70 0.52
CA ALA A 34 -8.71 -0.69 -0.50
C ALA A 34 -7.44 -0.98 -1.32
N ILE A 35 -6.34 -1.38 -0.66
CA ILE A 35 -5.12 -1.84 -1.32
C ILE A 35 -5.43 -3.04 -2.23
N LYS A 36 -6.17 -4.04 -1.73
CA LYS A 36 -6.55 -5.23 -2.50
C LYS A 36 -7.36 -4.90 -3.75
N TYR A 37 -8.35 -4.02 -3.61
CA TYR A 37 -9.13 -3.55 -4.74
C TYR A 37 -8.26 -2.82 -5.76
N LEU A 38 -7.36 -1.96 -5.29
CA LEU A 38 -6.48 -1.17 -6.15
C LEU A 38 -5.52 -2.05 -6.97
N LEU A 39 -4.87 -3.02 -6.33
CA LEU A 39 -3.95 -3.91 -7.01
C LEU A 39 -4.68 -4.74 -8.07
N ARG A 40 -5.85 -5.28 -7.72
CA ARG A 40 -6.69 -6.02 -8.64
C ARG A 40 -7.13 -5.18 -9.85
N SER A 41 -7.47 -3.91 -9.65
CA SER A 41 -7.87 -3.01 -10.76
C SER A 41 -6.72 -2.70 -11.72
N LYS A 42 -5.47 -2.84 -11.24
CA LYS A 42 -4.24 -2.63 -12.01
C LYS A 42 -3.58 -3.94 -12.46
N ASN A 43 -4.23 -5.09 -12.27
CA ASN A 43 -3.69 -6.44 -12.53
C ASN A 43 -2.37 -6.76 -11.80
N PHE A 44 -2.17 -6.19 -10.61
CA PHE A 44 -1.09 -6.58 -9.71
C PHE A 44 -1.59 -7.63 -8.71
N GLY A 45 -0.78 -8.67 -8.52
CA GLY A 45 -0.94 -9.62 -7.42
C GLY A 45 -0.27 -9.11 -6.15
N PHE A 46 -0.71 -9.59 -4.98
CA PHE A 46 -0.08 -9.25 -3.71
C PHE A 46 1.34 -9.80 -3.58
N ASP A 47 1.63 -10.92 -4.25
CA ASP A 47 2.94 -11.54 -4.37
C ASP A 47 4.01 -10.60 -4.97
N GLN A 48 3.59 -9.54 -5.65
CA GLN A 48 4.46 -8.53 -6.24
C GLN A 48 4.77 -7.36 -5.29
N ILE A 49 4.24 -7.37 -4.07
CA ILE A 49 4.50 -6.35 -3.05
C ILE A 49 5.58 -6.82 -2.10
N CYS A 50 6.72 -6.13 -2.10
CA CYS A 50 7.82 -6.43 -1.18
C CYS A 50 7.58 -5.90 0.23
N ALA A 51 6.88 -4.78 0.38
CA ALA A 51 6.65 -4.13 1.67
C ALA A 51 5.44 -3.19 1.65
N VAL A 52 4.80 -3.04 2.81
CA VAL A 52 3.83 -1.98 3.10
C VAL A 52 4.34 -1.17 4.27
N VAL A 53 4.29 0.15 4.14
CA VAL A 53 4.73 1.10 5.18
C VAL A 53 3.57 2.02 5.51
N THR A 54 3.36 2.24 6.80
CA THR A 54 2.38 3.20 7.34
C THR A 54 3.02 3.90 8.53
N ASP A 55 2.63 5.15 8.75
CA ASP A 55 2.99 5.96 9.91
C ASP A 55 2.23 5.56 11.20
N SER A 56 1.27 4.63 11.10
CA SER A 56 0.53 4.08 12.24
C SER A 56 1.14 2.74 12.70
N PRO A 57 1.79 2.68 13.89
CA PRO A 57 2.38 1.45 14.41
C PRO A 57 1.36 0.33 14.61
N PHE A 58 0.12 0.69 14.99
CA PHE A 58 -0.98 -0.26 15.16
C PHE A 58 -1.37 -0.92 13.83
N ASN A 59 -1.59 -0.10 12.79
CA ASN A 59 -1.92 -0.62 11.46
C ASN A 59 -0.73 -1.39 10.86
N MET A 60 0.52 -0.99 11.15
CA MET A 60 1.71 -1.71 10.71
C MET A 60 1.75 -3.14 11.29
N ALA A 61 1.48 -3.29 12.59
CA ALA A 61 1.44 -4.60 13.24
C ALA A 61 0.31 -5.50 12.69
N GLU A 62 -0.90 -4.96 12.54
CA GLU A 62 -2.03 -5.73 11.99
C GLU A 62 -1.82 -6.09 10.50
N LEU A 63 -1.32 -5.16 9.69
CA LEU A 63 -0.97 -5.46 8.30
C LEU A 63 0.11 -6.53 8.21
N TRP A 64 1.16 -6.47 9.04
CA TRP A 64 2.21 -7.49 9.05
C TRP A 64 1.66 -8.88 9.32
N VAL A 65 0.75 -9.01 10.29
CA VAL A 65 0.05 -10.27 10.58
C VAL A 65 -0.71 -10.73 9.34
N ILE A 66 -1.55 -9.88 8.74
CA ILE A 66 -2.33 -10.23 7.53
C ILE A 66 -1.42 -10.68 6.37
N TYR A 67 -0.29 -9.99 6.15
CA TYR A 67 0.67 -10.31 5.08
C TYR A 67 1.41 -11.64 5.29
N GLN A 68 1.52 -12.15 6.52
CA GLN A 68 2.12 -13.48 6.76
C GLN A 68 1.19 -14.65 6.40
N TYR A 69 -0.13 -14.41 6.35
CA TYR A 69 -1.14 -15.45 6.13
C TYR A 69 -1.75 -15.43 4.71
N LEU A 70 -1.19 -14.62 3.80
CA LEU A 70 -1.59 -14.49 2.39
C LEU A 70 -0.50 -15.02 1.48
#